data_AF-A0A3D0X5U9-F1
#
_entry.id   AF-A0A3D0X5U9-F1
#
_cell.length_a   1.000
_cell.length_b   1.000
_cell.length_c   1.000
_cell.angle_alpha   90.00
_cell.angle_beta   90.00
_cell.angle_gamma   90.00
#
_symmetry.space_group_name_H-M   'P 1'
#
loop_
_entity.id
_entity.type
_entity.pdbx_description
1 polymer ?
#
loop_
_entity_poly.entity_id
_entity_poly.type
_entity_poly.pdbx_seq_one_letter_code
_entity_poly.pdbx_strand_id
1 'polypeptide(L)'
;MGVEDAEIANHKVKIFCIEKSVCDDIKFRNKIGTEVAVEILRNYLKRKDRNISRLMDYAKKMRVLSTMRQYLEMGLCSMGFFID
;
A
#
# COMPACT_ATOMS: atom_id res chain seq x y z
N MET A 1 11.03 1.75 20.14
CA MET A 1 10.15 2.87 19.78
C MET A 1 9.43 2.54 18.48
N GLY A 2 8.09 2.46 18.49
CA GLY A 2 7.28 2.50 17.26
C GLY A 2 6.62 1.20 16.78
N VAL A 3 6.30 0.25 17.67
CA VAL A 3 5.41 -0.87 17.35
C VAL A 3 4.29 -0.82 18.37
N GLU A 4 3.12 -0.40 17.93
CA GLU A 4 1.88 -0.56 18.70
C GLU A 4 1.35 -1.97 18.41
N ASP A 5 1.11 -2.73 19.47
CA ASP A 5 0.58 -4.08 19.39
C ASP A 5 -0.95 -3.99 19.33
N ALA A 6 -1.54 -4.46 18.24
CA ALA A 6 -2.98 -4.57 18.08
C ALA A 6 -3.37 -6.06 18.02
N GLU A 7 -4.40 -6.46 18.76
CA GLU A 7 -4.87 -7.84 18.80
C GLU A 7 -6.25 -7.92 18.13
N ILE A 8 -6.35 -8.69 17.05
CA ILE A 8 -7.60 -8.86 16.29
C ILE A 8 -7.83 -10.36 16.09
N ALA A 9 -9.02 -10.83 16.49
CA ALA A 9 -9.49 -12.21 16.29
C ALA A 9 -8.51 -13.29 16.80
N ASN A 10 -8.02 -13.14 18.04
CA ASN A 10 -7.13 -14.10 18.71
C ASN A 10 -5.75 -14.33 18.04
N HIS A 11 -5.37 -13.44 17.12
CA HIS A 11 -4.03 -13.37 16.52
C HIS A 11 -3.35 -12.04 16.91
N LYS A 12 -2.12 -12.11 17.43
CA LYS A 12 -1.26 -10.93 17.63
C LYS A 12 -0.84 -10.38 16.26
N VAL A 13 -1.54 -9.35 15.78
CA VAL A 13 -1.21 -8.67 14.53
C VAL A 13 -0.64 -7.29 14.82
N LYS A 14 0.68 -7.18 14.75
CA LYS A 14 1.36 -5.88 14.72
C LYS A 14 0.86 -5.07 13.51
N ILE A 15 0.10 -4.01 13.77
CA ILE A 15 -0.36 -2.99 12.80
C ILE A 15 -0.26 -1.66 13.52
N PHE A 16 0.21 -0.60 12.87
CA PHE A 16 -0.42 0.74 12.90
C PHE A 16 0.42 1.73 12.09
N CYS A 17 0.54 1.50 10.79
CA CYS A 17 0.96 2.54 9.85
C CYS A 17 0.05 2.45 8.61
N ILE A 18 -0.32 3.60 8.05
CA ILE A 18 -1.23 3.73 6.89
C ILE A 18 -0.77 2.86 5.71
N GLU A 19 0.54 2.63 5.59
CA GLU A 19 1.20 1.74 4.63
C GLU A 19 0.66 0.31 4.65
N LYS A 20 0.36 -0.22 5.84
CA LYS A 20 -0.14 -1.59 5.96
C LYS A 20 -1.58 -1.67 5.44
N SER A 21 -2.42 -0.69 5.75
CA SER A 21 -3.78 -0.61 5.22
C SER A 21 -3.77 -0.52 3.69
N VAL A 22 -2.96 0.37 3.12
CA VAL A 22 -2.81 0.49 1.66
C VAL A 22 -2.37 -0.84 1.03
N CYS A 23 -1.40 -1.54 1.62
CA CYS A 23 -0.99 -2.86 1.12
C CYS A 23 -2.12 -3.90 1.20
N ASP A 24 -2.96 -3.83 2.23
CA ASP A 24 -4.08 -4.74 2.44
C ASP A 24 -5.19 -4.50 1.41
N ASP A 25 -5.57 -3.23 1.18
CA ASP A 25 -6.52 -2.84 0.13
C ASP A 25 -6.06 -3.33 -1.26
N ILE A 26 -4.78 -3.16 -1.59
CA ILE A 26 -4.20 -3.66 -2.85
C ILE A 26 -4.19 -5.19 -2.92
N LYS A 27 -3.99 -5.87 -1.79
CA LYS A 27 -4.05 -7.33 -1.71
C LYS A 27 -5.47 -7.83 -1.99
N PHE A 28 -6.46 -7.14 -1.44
CA PHE A 28 -7.88 -7.43 -1.63
C PHE A 28 -8.50 -6.72 -2.84
N ARG A 29 -7.68 -6.25 -3.81
CA ARG A 29 -8.14 -5.65 -5.07
C ARG A 29 -9.23 -6.47 -5.79
N ASN A 30 -9.19 -7.79 -5.66
CA ASN A 30 -10.16 -8.68 -6.32
C ASN A 30 -11.56 -8.61 -5.67
N LYS A 31 -11.64 -8.05 -4.45
CA LYS A 31 -12.86 -7.89 -3.67
C LYS A 31 -13.35 -6.44 -3.66
N ILE A 32 -12.44 -5.46 -3.59
CA ILE A 32 -12.78 -4.02 -3.56
C ILE A 32 -12.80 -3.37 -4.95
N GLY A 33 -12.20 -4.00 -5.95
CA GLY A 33 -12.03 -3.46 -7.30
C GLY A 33 -10.66 -2.81 -7.51
N THR A 34 -10.11 -3.00 -8.71
CA THR A 34 -8.80 -2.46 -9.11
C THR A 34 -8.78 -0.93 -9.06
N GLU A 35 -9.85 -0.25 -9.46
CA GLU A 35 -9.93 1.22 -9.47
C GLU A 35 -9.86 1.81 -8.06
N VAL A 36 -10.56 1.20 -7.10
CA VAL A 36 -10.53 1.60 -5.69
C VAL A 36 -9.13 1.42 -5.12
N ALA A 37 -8.46 0.31 -5.43
CA ALA A 37 -7.08 0.07 -5.01
C ALA A 37 -6.11 1.14 -5.56
N VAL A 38 -6.28 1.56 -6.82
CA VAL A 38 -5.50 2.66 -7.42
C VAL A 38 -5.77 3.97 -6.70
N GLU A 39 -7.03 4.29 -6.42
CA GLU A 39 -7.40 5.53 -5.75
C GLU A 39 -6.82 5.62 -4.34
N ILE A 40 -6.87 4.54 -3.58
CA ILE A 40 -6.27 4.46 -2.24
C ILE A 40 -4.77 4.70 -2.30
N LEU A 41 -4.06 4.05 -3.23
CA LEU A 41 -2.63 4.28 -3.43
C LEU A 41 -2.34 5.72 -3.83
N ARG A 42 -3.13 6.28 -4.75
CA ARG A 42 -2.98 7.66 -5.21
C ARG A 42 -3.22 8.65 -4.07
N ASN A 43 -4.21 8.41 -3.22
CA ASN A 43 -4.49 9.22 -2.04
C ASN A 43 -3.35 9.13 -1.02
N TYR A 44 -2.80 7.92 -0.81
CA TYR A 44 -1.62 7.73 0.01
C TYR A 44 -0.41 8.51 -0.53
N LEU A 45 -0.18 8.44 -1.85
CA LEU A 45 0.86 9.21 -2.51
C LEU A 45 0.60 10.72 -2.41
N LYS A 46 -0.63 11.23 -2.37
CA LYS A 46 -0.86 12.66 -2.19
C LYS A 46 -0.47 13.20 -0.80
N ARG A 47 -0.30 12.33 0.20
CA ARG A 47 0.10 12.76 1.56
C ARG A 47 1.57 13.19 1.59
N LYS A 48 1.85 14.32 2.26
CA LYS A 48 3.23 14.81 2.46
C LYS A 48 4.04 13.94 3.43
N ASP A 49 3.36 13.30 4.39
CA ASP A 49 3.97 12.44 5.41
C ASP A 49 4.14 10.97 4.94
N ARG A 50 4.06 10.72 3.63
CA ARG A 50 4.15 9.37 3.07
C ARG A 50 5.55 8.80 3.21
N ASN A 51 5.65 7.53 3.62
CA ASN A 51 6.91 6.79 3.64
C ASN A 51 6.88 5.63 2.64
N ILE A 52 7.45 5.85 1.46
CA ILE A 52 7.49 4.85 0.38
C ILE A 52 8.38 3.65 0.75
N SER A 53 9.46 3.90 1.50
CA SER A 53 10.38 2.84 1.94
C SER A 53 9.65 1.82 2.82
N ARG A 54 8.87 2.29 3.80
CA ARG A 54 8.03 1.43 4.64
C ARG A 54 6.93 0.72 3.84
N LEU A 55 6.27 1.42 2.93
CA LEU A 55 5.23 0.82 2.06
C LEU A 55 5.79 -0.38 1.28
N MET A 56 6.96 -0.23 0.67
CA MET A 56 7.60 -1.30 -0.10
C MET A 56 8.09 -2.46 0.78
N ASP A 57 8.54 -2.17 2.00
CA ASP A 57 8.93 -3.20 2.97
C ASP A 57 7.73 -4.05 3.42
N TYR A 58 6.59 -3.40 3.67
CA TYR A 58 5.32 -4.08 3.94
C TYR A 58 4.82 -4.87 2.72
N ALA A 59 4.91 -4.31 1.53
CA ALA A 59 4.51 -5.00 0.30
C ALA A 59 5.36 -6.26 0.05
N LYS A 60 6.66 -6.23 0.37
CA LYS A 60 7.56 -7.41 0.39
C LYS A 60 7.08 -8.46 1.38
N LYS A 61 6.84 -8.07 2.64
CA LYS A 61 6.37 -8.98 3.70
C LYS A 61 5.01 -9.61 3.37
N MET A 62 4.13 -8.86 2.73
CA MET A 62 2.79 -9.30 2.33
C MET A 62 2.77 -10.07 1.00
N ARG A 63 3.93 -10.25 0.34
CA ARG A 63 4.08 -10.87 -0.99
C ARG A 63 3.23 -10.21 -2.09
N VAL A 64 2.91 -8.93 -1.92
CA VAL A 64 2.18 -8.11 -2.91
C VAL A 64 3.11 -7.11 -3.60
N LEU A 65 4.42 -7.24 -3.44
CA LEU A 65 5.40 -6.31 -4.01
C LEU A 65 5.25 -6.15 -5.52
N SER A 66 5.08 -7.25 -6.27
CA SER A 66 4.93 -7.20 -7.72
C SER A 66 3.67 -6.42 -8.11
N THR A 67 2.56 -6.69 -7.43
CA THR A 67 1.31 -5.95 -7.66
C THR A 67 1.46 -4.48 -7.27
N MET A 68 2.06 -4.18 -6.13
CA MET A 68 2.31 -2.81 -5.67
C MET A 68 3.17 -2.03 -6.67
N ARG A 69 4.21 -2.64 -7.24
CA ARG A 69 5.01 -2.03 -8.33
C ARG A 69 4.17 -1.73 -9.55
N GLN A 70 3.37 -2.69 -10.01
CA GLN A 70 2.49 -2.46 -11.16
C GLN A 70 1.51 -1.31 -10.91
N TYR A 71 0.96 -1.19 -9.71
CA TYR A 71 0.10 -0.07 -9.37
C TYR A 71 0.83 1.27 -9.29
N LEU A 72 2.07 1.28 -8.80
CA LEU A 72 2.91 2.48 -8.84
C LEU A 72 3.21 2.88 -10.30
N GLU A 73 3.56 1.93 -11.15
CA GLU A 73 3.78 2.17 -12.59
C GLU A 73 2.50 2.69 -13.28
N MET A 74 1.34 2.06 -13.06
CA MET A 74 0.07 2.50 -13.66
C MET A 74 -0.39 3.88 -13.12
N GLY A 75 -0.28 4.10 -11.82
CA GLY A 75 -0.66 5.35 -11.16
C GLY A 75 0.26 6.53 -11.50
N LEU A 76 1.53 6.26 -11.84
CA LEU A 76 2.48 7.24 -12.34
C LEU A 76 2.33 7.47 -13.86
N CYS A 77 2.05 6.42 -14.63
CA CYS A 77 1.87 6.49 -16.08
C CYS A 77 0.68 7.37 -16.47
N SER A 78 -0.41 7.32 -15.70
CA SER A 78 -1.57 8.22 -15.87
C SER A 78 -1.30 9.68 -15.44
N MET A 79 -0.14 9.97 -14.83
CA MET A 79 0.27 11.31 -14.41
C MET A 79 1.32 11.95 -15.34
N GLY A 80 1.68 11.33 -16.46
CA GLY A 80 2.55 11.95 -17.47
C GLY A 80 4.01 12.13 -17.03
N PHE A 81 4.56 11.21 -16.25
CA PHE A 81 6.02 11.07 -16.16
C PHE A 81 6.43 9.97 -17.14
N PHE A 82 6.62 10.40 -18.39
CA PHE A 82 7.41 9.71 -19.38
C PHE A 82 8.78 9.43 -18.74
N ILE A 83 9.22 8.18 -18.76
CA ILE A 83 10.59 7.83 -18.41
C ILE A 83 11.44 8.34 -19.58
N ASP A 84 12.05 9.50 -19.41
CA ASP A 84 13.35 9.86 -20.01
C ASP A 84 14.47 9.24 -19.16
#